data_AF-A0A3P7IY46-F1
#
_entry.id   AF-A0A3P7IY46-F1
#
_cell.length_a   1.000
_cell.length_b   1.000
_cell.length_c   1.000
_cell.angle_alpha   90.00
_cell.angle_beta   90.00
_cell.angle_gamma   90.00
#
_symmetry.space_group_name_H-M   'P 1'
#
loop_
_entity.id
_entity.type
_entity.pdbx_description
1 polymer ?
#
loop_
_entity_poly.entity_id
_entity_poly.type
_entity_poly.pdbx_seq_one_letter_code
_entity_poly.pdbx_strand_id
1 'polypeptide(L)'
;MIEAIFRSDLIKLSQGSDAKILSIGLGGGTVNGFLHHVFPKMNITVVEVSRQMVNMARKWFGLIEDDHHRVVTADGVAFLAKEAALGAVYDAILLDACLSEQSEGVICPFKTFLNDDVLENIARLL
;
A
#
# COMPACT_ATOMS: atom_id res chain seq x y z
N MET A 1 -7.58 9.72 7.58
CA MET A 1 -6.35 8.98 7.20
C MET A 1 -6.08 9.13 5.71
N ILE A 2 -7.00 8.72 4.82
CA ILE A 2 -6.80 8.80 3.35
C ILE A 2 -6.58 10.24 2.84
N GLU A 3 -7.22 11.24 3.44
CA GLU A 3 -7.03 12.66 3.07
C GLU A 3 -5.56 13.11 3.12
N ALA A 4 -4.70 12.45 3.92
CA ALA A 4 -3.31 12.82 4.09
C ALA A 4 -2.50 12.78 2.77
N ILE A 5 -2.81 11.87 1.86
CA ILE A 5 -2.10 11.78 0.57
C ILE A 5 -2.35 13.00 -0.32
N PHE A 6 -3.46 13.72 -0.09
CA PHE A 6 -3.85 14.93 -0.82
C PHE A 6 -3.39 16.23 -0.14
N ARG A 7 -2.77 16.14 1.03
CA ARG A 7 -2.27 17.34 1.74
C ARG A 7 -0.98 17.89 1.14
N SER A 8 -0.25 17.06 0.41
CA SER A 8 0.84 17.53 -0.44
C SER A 8 0.26 18.02 -1.77
N ASP A 9 0.88 19.03 -2.38
CA ASP A 9 0.48 19.50 -3.72
C ASP A 9 0.80 18.48 -4.84
N LEU A 10 1.32 17.29 -4.51
CA LEU A 10 1.65 16.22 -5.46
C LEU A 10 0.40 15.52 -5.98
N ILE A 11 -0.57 15.24 -5.11
CA ILE A 11 -1.81 14.53 -5.48
C ILE A 11 -3.00 15.46 -5.23
N LYS A 12 -3.69 15.86 -6.30
CA LYS A 12 -4.89 16.70 -6.18
C LYS A 12 -6.07 15.88 -5.67
N LEU A 13 -6.91 16.48 -4.84
CA LEU A 13 -8.19 15.87 -4.44
C LEU A 13 -9.22 16.05 -5.57
N SER A 14 -9.14 15.19 -6.60
CA SER A 14 -10.05 15.23 -7.76
C SER A 14 -10.21 13.84 -8.37
N GLN A 15 -11.39 13.50 -8.90
CA GLN A 15 -11.58 12.21 -9.57
C GLN A 15 -10.64 12.01 -10.78
N GLY A 16 -10.15 13.09 -11.38
CA GLY A 16 -9.23 13.05 -12.50
C GLY A 16 -7.77 12.86 -12.11
N SER A 17 -7.46 12.70 -10.82
CA SER A 17 -6.10 12.55 -10.33
C SER A 17 -5.51 11.21 -10.74
N ASP A 18 -4.38 11.29 -11.42
CA ASP A 18 -3.53 10.16 -11.79
C ASP A 18 -2.34 10.15 -10.85
N ALA A 19 -2.13 9.04 -10.15
CA ALA A 19 -1.09 8.87 -9.15
C ALA A 19 -0.77 7.39 -8.98
N LYS A 20 0.51 7.06 -8.81
CA LYS A 20 1.00 5.74 -8.46
C LYS A 20 1.02 5.58 -6.95
N ILE A 21 0.16 4.69 -6.45
CA ILE A 21 0.01 4.43 -5.02
C ILE A 21 0.59 3.05 -4.72
N LEU A 22 1.51 2.98 -3.77
CA LEU A 22 1.93 1.72 -3.14
C LEU A 22 1.26 1.60 -1.78
N SER A 23 0.66 0.46 -1.50
CA SER A 23 0.04 0.16 -0.21
C SER A 23 0.62 -1.12 0.34
N ILE A 24 1.27 -1.08 1.51
CA ILE A 24 1.80 -2.26 2.19
C ILE A 24 0.82 -2.64 3.29
N GLY A 25 0.17 -3.79 3.13
CA GLY A 25 -0.98 -4.23 3.92
C GLY A 25 -2.29 -4.05 3.16
N LEU A 26 -3.02 -5.14 2.93
CA LEU A 26 -4.34 -5.09 2.30
C LEU A 26 -5.45 -5.02 3.34
N GLY A 27 -5.34 -5.83 4.40
CA GLY A 27 -6.45 -6.02 5.33
C GLY A 27 -7.71 -6.50 4.60
N GLY A 28 -8.83 -5.82 4.82
CA GLY A 28 -10.08 -6.06 4.08
C GLY A 28 -10.13 -5.43 2.69
N GLY A 29 -9.14 -4.63 2.30
CA GLY A 29 -9.11 -3.91 1.02
C GLY A 29 -9.91 -2.62 0.97
N THR A 30 -10.52 -2.17 2.08
CA THR A 30 -11.42 -1.01 2.12
C THR A 30 -10.78 0.29 1.65
N VAL A 31 -9.57 0.61 2.12
CA VAL A 31 -8.86 1.84 1.75
C VAL A 31 -8.51 1.85 0.27
N ASN A 32 -7.93 0.74 -0.21
CA ASN A 32 -7.50 0.60 -1.60
C ASN A 32 -8.69 0.57 -2.56
N GLY A 33 -9.76 -0.15 -2.20
CA GLY A 33 -11.01 -0.18 -2.94
C GLY A 33 -11.72 1.17 -2.99
N PHE A 34 -11.72 1.94 -1.88
CA PHE A 34 -12.22 3.31 -1.87
C PHE A 34 -11.43 4.21 -2.81
N LEU A 35 -10.09 4.18 -2.73
CA LEU A 35 -9.23 4.96 -3.62
C LEU A 35 -9.48 4.62 -5.09
N HIS A 36 -9.55 3.33 -5.42
CA HIS A 36 -9.85 2.86 -6.76
C HIS A 36 -11.23 3.34 -7.26
N HIS A 37 -12.26 3.25 -6.41
CA HIS A 37 -13.62 3.66 -6.78
C HIS A 37 -13.75 5.18 -7.00
N VAL A 38 -13.13 5.98 -6.12
CA VAL A 38 -13.27 7.45 -6.15
C VAL A 38 -12.29 8.10 -7.14
N PHE A 39 -11.12 7.50 -7.34
CA PHE A 39 -10.03 8.01 -8.18
C PHE A 39 -9.62 6.95 -9.21
N PRO A 40 -10.46 6.69 -10.23
CA PRO A 40 -10.30 5.54 -11.14
C PRO A 40 -9.03 5.58 -12.01
N LYS A 41 -8.32 6.72 -12.05
CA LYS A 41 -7.05 6.85 -12.77
C LYS A 41 -5.83 6.49 -11.91
N MET A 42 -5.97 6.40 -10.59
CA MET A 42 -4.84 6.03 -9.73
C MET A 42 -4.38 4.60 -10.04
N ASN A 43 -3.08 4.41 -10.11
CA ASN A 43 -2.45 3.12 -10.30
C ASN A 43 -2.01 2.57 -8.93
N ILE A 44 -2.86 1.72 -8.35
CA ILE A 44 -2.74 1.22 -6.98
C ILE A 44 -2.14 -0.18 -6.99
N THR A 45 -0.99 -0.33 -6.35
CA THR A 45 -0.38 -1.62 -6.02
C THR A 45 -0.51 -1.88 -4.54
N VAL A 46 -1.18 -2.96 -4.17
CA VAL A 46 -1.26 -3.41 -2.77
C VAL A 46 -0.36 -4.61 -2.58
N VAL A 47 0.47 -4.63 -1.54
CA VAL A 47 1.33 -5.75 -1.18
C VAL A 47 0.79 -6.36 0.11
N GLU A 48 0.43 -7.64 0.07
CA GLU A 48 -0.12 -8.36 1.21
C GLU A 48 0.61 -9.68 1.42
N VAL A 49 1.04 -9.95 2.65
CA VAL A 49 1.78 -11.17 2.98
C VAL A 49 0.85 -12.40 3.08
N SER A 50 -0.38 -12.20 3.54
CA SER A 50 -1.35 -13.27 3.80
C SER A 50 -2.25 -13.55 2.61
N ARG A 51 -2.05 -14.70 1.96
CA ARG A 51 -2.98 -15.20 0.90
C ARG A 51 -4.41 -15.34 1.41
N GLN A 52 -4.58 -15.69 2.68
CA GLN A 52 -5.88 -15.84 3.32
C GLN A 52 -6.62 -14.49 3.39
N MET A 53 -5.89 -13.41 3.72
CA MET A 53 -6.45 -12.05 3.70
C MET A 53 -6.89 -11.64 2.30
N VAL A 54 -6.05 -11.88 1.28
CA VAL A 54 -6.41 -11.60 -0.12
C VAL A 54 -7.67 -12.38 -0.53
N ASN A 55 -7.74 -13.67 -0.22
CA ASN A 55 -8.91 -14.50 -0.53
C ASN A 55 -10.18 -14.01 0.18
N MET A 56 -10.06 -13.59 1.44
CA MET A 56 -11.17 -13.02 2.19
C MET A 56 -11.63 -11.70 1.58
N ALA A 57 -10.71 -10.79 1.23
CA ALA A 57 -11.03 -9.50 0.62
C ALA A 57 -11.78 -9.66 -0.71
N ARG A 58 -11.32 -10.59 -1.57
CA ARG A 58 -12.02 -10.94 -2.83
C ARG A 58 -13.41 -11.52 -2.58
N LYS A 59 -13.51 -12.49 -1.68
CA LYS A 59 -14.75 -13.26 -1.50
C LYS A 59 -15.85 -12.49 -0.75
N TRP A 60 -15.46 -11.70 0.26
CA TRP A 60 -16.39 -11.15 1.23
C TRP A 60 -16.43 -9.63 1.29
N PHE A 61 -15.37 -8.95 0.82
CA PHE A 61 -15.28 -7.49 0.90
C PHE A 61 -15.29 -6.80 -0.47
N GLY A 62 -15.56 -7.56 -1.54
CA GLY A 62 -15.75 -7.00 -2.88
C GLY A 62 -14.49 -6.34 -3.45
N LEU A 63 -13.31 -6.87 -3.11
CA LEU A 63 -12.06 -6.41 -3.74
C LEU A 63 -12.14 -6.64 -5.26
N ILE A 64 -12.07 -5.55 -6.02
CA ILE A 64 -12.02 -5.55 -7.48
C ILE A 64 -10.57 -5.24 -7.89
N GLU A 65 -9.99 -6.10 -8.72
CA GLU A 65 -8.69 -5.89 -9.34
C GLU A 65 -8.84 -5.69 -10.84
N ASP A 66 -8.06 -4.79 -11.41
CA ASP A 66 -7.98 -4.47 -12.83
C ASP A 66 -6.61 -3.84 -13.18
N ASP A 67 -6.50 -3.19 -14.33
CA ASP A 67 -5.27 -2.55 -14.80
C ASP A 67 -4.78 -1.42 -13.86
N HIS A 68 -5.68 -0.82 -13.09
CA HIS A 68 -5.41 0.29 -12.18
C HIS A 68 -5.38 -0.11 -10.71
N HIS A 69 -5.84 -1.32 -10.34
CA HIS A 69 -5.80 -1.81 -8.97
C HIS A 69 -5.40 -3.28 -8.91
N ARG A 70 -4.26 -3.59 -8.29
CA ARG A 70 -3.74 -4.97 -8.20
C ARG A 70 -3.22 -5.30 -6.81
N VAL A 71 -3.35 -6.58 -6.43
CA VAL A 71 -2.77 -7.12 -5.20
C VAL A 71 -1.63 -8.09 -5.52
N VAL A 72 -0.46 -7.79 -4.97
CA VAL A 72 0.73 -8.64 -5.01
C VAL A 72 0.84 -9.38 -3.69
N THR A 73 0.72 -10.70 -3.71
CA THR A 73 0.96 -11.50 -2.51
C THR A 73 2.46 -11.71 -2.29
N ALA A 74 3.08 -10.92 -1.44
CA ALA A 74 4.52 -10.94 -1.16
C ALA A 74 4.86 -10.39 0.23
N ASP A 75 6.09 -10.62 0.67
CA ASP A 75 6.67 -9.90 1.81
C ASP A 75 6.90 -8.43 1.44
N GLY A 76 6.39 -7.51 2.25
CA GLY A 76 6.46 -6.07 1.97
C GLY A 76 7.87 -5.50 1.98
N VAL A 77 8.75 -5.99 2.86
CA VAL A 77 10.14 -5.52 2.97
C VAL A 77 10.94 -5.96 1.74
N ALA A 78 10.78 -7.22 1.35
CA ALA A 78 11.39 -7.74 0.13
C ALA A 78 10.88 -7.03 -1.13
N PHE A 79 9.58 -6.69 -1.18
CA PHE A 79 8.99 -5.93 -2.27
C PHE A 79 9.59 -4.52 -2.37
N LEU A 80 9.68 -3.79 -1.25
CA LEU A 80 10.28 -2.45 -1.20
C LEU A 80 11.74 -2.47 -1.69
N ALA A 81 12.55 -3.42 -1.20
CA ALA A 81 13.95 -3.55 -1.62
C ALA A 81 14.09 -3.83 -3.12
N LYS A 82 13.22 -4.69 -3.68
CA LYS A 82 13.20 -4.99 -5.11
C LYS A 82 12.83 -3.77 -5.95
N GLU A 83 11.73 -3.09 -5.61
CA GLU A 83 11.28 -1.91 -6.38
C GLU A 83 12.31 -0.76 -6.29
N ALA A 84 12.94 -0.57 -5.13
CA ALA A 84 14.01 0.41 -4.97
C ALA A 84 15.23 0.08 -5.84
N ALA A 85 15.60 -1.19 -5.95
CA ALA A 85 16.67 -1.64 -6.85
C ALA A 85 16.33 -1.47 -8.34
N LEU A 86 15.04 -1.51 -8.68
CA LEU A 86 14.54 -1.27 -10.04
C LEU A 86 14.39 0.23 -10.37
N GLY A 87 14.58 1.12 -9.39
CA GLY A 87 14.38 2.57 -9.56
C GLY A 87 12.92 2.95 -9.78
N ALA A 88 11.98 2.19 -9.20
CA ALA A 88 10.57 2.55 -9.21
C ALA A 88 10.32 3.81 -8.35
N VAL A 89 9.25 4.54 -8.66
CA VAL A 89 8.83 5.73 -7.92
C VAL A 89 7.31 5.73 -7.81
N TYR A 90 6.81 6.13 -6.65
CA TYR A 90 5.40 6.25 -6.29
C TYR A 90 5.10 7.65 -5.78
N ASP A 91 3.90 8.15 -6.06
CA ASP A 91 3.45 9.46 -5.58
C ASP A 91 3.03 9.41 -4.10
N ALA A 92 2.64 8.22 -3.61
CA ALA A 92 2.39 7.98 -2.20
C ALA A 92 2.61 6.51 -1.82
N ILE A 93 3.09 6.31 -0.58
CA ILE A 93 3.21 5.00 0.06
C ILE A 93 2.32 4.98 1.31
N LEU A 94 1.35 4.07 1.33
CA LEU A 94 0.53 3.76 2.50
C LEU A 94 1.16 2.57 3.22
N LEU A 95 1.57 2.76 4.47
CA LEU A 95 2.22 1.74 5.27
C LEU A 95 1.28 1.28 6.40
N ASP A 96 0.53 0.20 6.15
CA ASP A 96 -0.50 -0.38 7.04
C ASP A 96 -0.26 -1.89 7.25
N ALA A 97 1.00 -2.23 7.55
CA ALA A 97 1.43 -3.61 7.71
C ALA A 97 1.54 -3.97 9.20
N CYS A 98 0.44 -4.39 9.81
CA CYS A 98 0.39 -4.73 11.24
C CYS A 98 0.50 -6.24 11.49
N LEU A 99 0.99 -6.65 12.66
CA LEU A 99 0.88 -8.03 13.15
C LEU A 99 -0.10 -8.13 14.33
N SER A 100 -0.80 -9.25 14.43
CA SER A 100 -1.77 -9.52 15.50
C SER A 100 -1.18 -10.19 16.74
N GLU A 101 0.14 -10.47 16.75
CA GLU A 101 0.77 -11.05 17.93
C GLU A 101 1.13 -9.97 18.96
N GLN A 102 1.02 -10.32 20.25
CA GLN A 102 1.43 -9.48 21.38
C GLN A 102 2.94 -9.28 21.35
N SER A 103 3.42 -8.36 20.51
CA SER A 103 4.75 -7.78 20.66
C SER A 103 4.63 -6.55 21.54
N GLU A 104 5.36 -6.50 22.66
CA GLU A 104 5.62 -5.25 23.37
C GLU A 104 6.22 -4.23 22.37
N GLY A 105 5.48 -3.17 22.03
CA GLY A 105 5.97 -2.11 21.12
C GLY A 105 4.98 -1.68 20.03
N VAL A 106 5.51 -1.30 18.88
CA VAL A 106 4.75 -0.78 17.72
C VAL A 106 4.03 -1.92 17.01
N ILE A 107 2.70 -1.90 17.06
CA ILE A 107 1.83 -2.90 16.41
C ILE A 107 1.73 -2.63 14.91
N CYS A 108 1.66 -1.34 14.53
CA CYS A 108 1.50 -0.92 13.16
C CYS A 108 2.27 0.38 12.87
N PRO A 109 3.19 0.37 11.89
CA PRO A 109 3.63 -0.80 11.12
C PRO A 109 4.48 -1.76 11.96
N PHE A 110 4.60 -3.01 11.51
CA PHE A 110 5.48 -3.98 12.13
C PHE A 110 6.91 -3.44 12.20
N LYS A 111 7.58 -3.64 13.33
CA LYS A 111 8.87 -2.99 13.66
C LYS A 111 9.96 -3.10 12.57
N THR A 112 9.95 -4.17 11.77
CA THR A 112 10.93 -4.33 10.68
C THR A 112 10.83 -3.23 9.62
N PHE A 113 9.66 -2.63 9.43
CA PHE A 113 9.50 -1.48 8.53
C PHE A 113 10.16 -0.19 9.06
N LEU A 114 10.62 -0.18 10.32
CA LEU A 114 11.32 0.93 10.94
C LEU A 114 12.84 0.77 10.92
N ASN A 115 13.37 -0.32 10.34
CA ASN A 115 14.81 -0.49 10.18
C ASN A 115 15.35 0.52 9.14
N ASP A 116 16.57 1.02 9.38
CA ASP A 116 17.19 2.06 8.54
C ASP A 116 17.26 1.68 7.05
N ASP A 117 17.60 0.43 6.73
CA ASP A 117 17.67 -0.06 5.35
C ASP A 117 16.30 -0.06 4.66
N VAL A 118 15.23 -0.36 5.40
CA VAL A 118 13.86 -0.34 4.89
C VAL A 118 13.39 1.10 4.70
N LEU A 119 13.70 1.98 5.64
CA LEU A 119 13.39 3.41 5.54
C LEU A 119 14.14 4.06 4.36
N GLU A 120 15.39 3.68 4.12
CA GLU A 120 16.15 4.11 2.94
C GLU A 120 15.48 3.65 1.63
N ASN A 121 15.01 2.39 1.57
CA ASN A 121 14.29 1.89 0.41
C ASN A 121 12.96 2.64 0.20
N ILE A 122 12.19 2.90 1.26
CA ILE A 122 10.96 3.70 1.19
C ILE A 122 11.27 5.10 0.68
N ALA A 123 12.34 5.75 1.17
CA ALA A 123 12.74 7.07 0.73
C ALA A 123 13.17 7.13 -0.75
N ARG A 124 13.77 6.06 -1.29
CA ARG A 124 14.13 5.95 -2.72
C ARG A 124 12.92 5.73 -3.64
N LEU A 125 11.79 5.31 -3.08
CA LEU A 125 10.56 5.01 -3.79
C LEU A 125 9.59 6.20 -3.85
N LEU A 126 9.94 7.33 -3.23
CA LEU A 126 9.21 8.60 -3.26
C LEU A 126 10.00 9.63 -4.09
#